data_AF-A0A1Y1IIP2-F1
#
_entry.id   AF-A0A1Y1IIP2-F1
#
_cell.length_a   1.000
_cell.length_b   1.000
_cell.length_c   1.000
_cell.angle_alpha   90.00
_cell.angle_beta   90.00
_cell.angle_gamma   90.00
#
_symmetry.space_group_name_H-M   'P 1'
#
loop_
_entity.id
_entity.type
_entity.pdbx_description
1 polymer ?
#
loop_
_entity_poly.entity_id
_entity_poly.type
_entity_poly.pdbx_seq_one_letter_code
_entity_poly.pdbx_strand_id
1 'polypeptide(L)'
;WPVLVRLTAHNRLSAPFRVVPSENSRAGRAGALLLRTTLPAFGVLRFADLAEGVRFLEDSPVERAFQRWTPWQFATTTCILPSCPRIRVPIDALVADRAGAFRLGSFLFSSEPPEADMAGSPCAAVIESTKAPCTFKPNLPSKYCNKHKVLWERKDEVAAAGGRECKQLATHVKRGCLGMLDADDKSCCKACKRMNAEKDKKVDARREAAAVASLRPGQVVCNHCKEPKDASEFDEHALSHATKGAYCKSCREKREGVFKQKPEGKRVRNESYLEWRRRYELSDERRANKRARYAADPERHAQYWKDFRARRLAEDPVGYRAQAAAAAKAWRDRNPDMVQANAVKNRVNLKKCAHRTRATLNESIDTLTDEEVVEMLEGVCFYCGEAPPVDKLMGIGRLEIGAGYTADNCRSVCTECIRMKGSLDALTFLERCEHISAFSGGGASEYPAHIFGSHQGATYDGYRERAFRKGLEFGLTTRRFLEIVAESCYICGNVGDGTRRNGIDRVDNTKGYVEGNMRACCGECNSMKKKADIDEFRARVDLIAGRAPQVKANLPELKRTIYVVSKAD
;
A
#
# COMPACT_ATOMS: atom_id res chain seq x y z
N TRP A 1 21.65 48.38 -5.17
CA TRP A 1 20.22 48.80 -5.15
C TRP A 1 19.38 47.54 -4.96
N PRO A 2 18.56 47.50 -3.91
CA PRO A 2 17.86 46.30 -3.47
C PRO A 2 16.57 46.10 -4.27
N VAL A 3 16.14 44.86 -4.47
CA VAL A 3 14.73 44.55 -4.76
C VAL A 3 14.15 43.89 -3.51
N LEU A 4 13.49 44.71 -2.70
CA LEU A 4 12.60 44.27 -1.63
C LEU A 4 11.37 43.62 -2.28
N VAL A 5 11.09 42.35 -1.97
CA VAL A 5 9.75 41.79 -2.18
C VAL A 5 9.06 41.72 -0.83
N ARG A 6 8.16 42.69 -0.60
CA ARG A 6 7.15 42.70 0.47
C ARG A 6 6.07 41.69 0.09
N LEU A 7 5.81 40.69 0.94
CA LEU A 7 4.55 39.95 0.91
C LEU A 7 3.71 40.40 2.11
N THR A 8 2.65 41.14 1.80
CA THR A 8 1.60 41.58 2.72
C THR A 8 0.61 40.44 2.95
N ALA A 9 0.38 40.07 4.22
CA ALA A 9 -0.68 39.16 4.60
C ALA A 9 -2.00 39.93 4.76
N HIS A 10 -2.92 39.73 3.81
CA HIS A 10 -4.33 40.07 3.98
C HIS A 10 -5.15 38.77 3.92
N ASN A 11 -5.76 38.38 5.04
CA ASN A 11 -7.22 38.19 5.14
C ASN A 11 -7.62 37.66 6.52
N ARG A 12 -8.34 38.53 7.25
CA ARG A 12 -9.24 38.16 8.34
C ARG A 12 -10.49 37.53 7.70
N LEU A 13 -10.85 36.32 8.12
CA LEU A 13 -12.24 35.84 8.02
C LEU A 13 -12.65 35.30 9.38
N SER A 14 -13.47 36.11 10.05
CA SER A 14 -14.27 35.79 11.22
C SER A 14 -15.53 35.03 10.80
N ALA A 15 -15.78 33.86 11.39
CA ALA A 15 -17.10 33.24 11.42
C ALA A 15 -17.30 32.51 12.78
N PRO A 16 -18.48 32.62 13.42
CA PRO A 16 -18.74 32.06 14.73
C PRO A 16 -19.11 30.58 14.66
N PHE A 17 -18.45 29.73 15.47
CA PHE A 17 -18.85 28.34 15.65
C PHE A 17 -20.04 28.27 16.62
N ARG A 18 -21.15 27.68 16.15
CA ARG A 18 -22.34 27.35 16.94
C ARG A 18 -22.21 25.91 17.42
N VAL A 19 -22.08 25.72 18.74
CA VAL A 19 -22.10 24.39 19.38
C VAL A 19 -23.56 24.02 19.64
N VAL A 20 -23.99 22.87 19.14
CA VAL A 20 -25.28 22.24 19.50
C VAL A 20 -24.96 21.06 20.42
N PRO A 21 -25.49 21.00 21.66
CA PRO A 21 -25.27 19.85 22.53
C PRO A 21 -26.21 18.70 22.15
N SER A 22 -25.68 17.47 22.05
CA SER A 22 -26.51 16.26 22.04
C SER A 22 -26.56 15.68 23.45
N GLU A 23 -27.76 15.63 24.01
CA GLU A 23 -28.09 14.94 25.25
C GLU A 23 -27.87 13.43 25.07
N ASN A 24 -26.88 12.87 25.77
CA ASN A 24 -27.07 11.65 26.56
C ASN A 24 -25.82 11.34 27.41
N SER A 25 -26.01 11.50 28.71
CA SER A 25 -25.06 11.20 29.76
C SER A 25 -24.82 9.69 29.92
N ARG A 26 -23.57 9.29 30.21
CA ARG A 26 -23.20 8.58 31.44
C ARG A 26 -21.68 8.37 31.57
N ALA A 27 -21.21 8.54 32.82
CA ALA A 27 -19.88 8.28 33.37
C ALA A 27 -18.80 9.35 33.13
N GLY A 28 -18.60 10.17 34.16
CA GLY A 28 -17.55 11.18 34.21
C GLY A 28 -16.16 10.61 34.43
N ARG A 29 -15.19 11.31 33.83
CA ARG A 29 -13.81 11.53 34.32
C ARG A 29 -13.34 12.82 33.68
N ALA A 30 -12.77 13.71 34.50
CA ALA A 30 -12.19 14.97 34.06
C ALA A 30 -11.06 14.72 33.06
N GLY A 31 -11.23 15.19 31.83
CA GLY A 31 -10.20 15.21 30.80
C GLY A 31 -9.69 16.63 30.62
N ALA A 32 -8.47 16.91 31.07
CA ALA A 32 -7.75 18.12 30.71
C ALA A 32 -7.46 18.08 29.19
N LEU A 33 -8.04 19.04 28.46
CA LEU A 33 -7.89 19.17 27.01
C LEU A 33 -6.61 19.98 26.71
N LEU A 34 -5.47 19.31 26.55
CA LEU A 34 -4.24 19.93 26.05
C LEU A 34 -4.27 19.99 24.52
N LEU A 35 -4.55 21.17 23.98
CA LEU A 35 -4.38 21.52 22.57
C LEU A 35 -2.88 21.49 22.21
N ARG A 36 -2.44 20.48 21.44
CA ARG A 36 -1.13 20.48 20.79
C ARG A 36 -1.20 21.24 19.49
N THR A 37 -0.63 22.44 19.46
CA THR A 37 -0.20 23.13 18.23
C THR A 37 1.21 22.67 17.88
N THR A 38 1.39 22.04 16.73
CA THR A 38 2.71 21.74 16.16
C THR A 38 3.15 22.91 15.28
N LEU A 39 4.05 23.74 15.80
CA LEU A 39 4.90 24.64 15.00
C LEU A 39 6.30 23.99 14.93
N PRO A 40 6.92 23.85 13.73
CA PRO A 40 8.29 23.40 13.66
C PRO A 40 9.26 24.55 13.97
N ALA A 41 10.21 24.29 14.86
CA ALA A 41 11.31 25.18 15.20
C ALA A 41 12.31 25.28 14.04
N PHE A 42 12.71 26.51 13.72
CA PHE A 42 13.83 26.81 12.81
C PHE A 42 15.16 26.45 13.52
N GLY A 43 15.84 25.42 13.02
CA GLY A 43 17.21 25.10 13.39
C GLY A 43 18.21 25.86 12.54
N VAL A 44 19.17 26.50 13.21
CA VAL A 44 20.34 27.18 12.64
C VAL A 44 21.30 26.12 12.10
N LEU A 45 21.62 26.15 10.79
CA LEU A 45 22.70 25.37 10.19
C LEU A 45 23.90 26.28 9.90
N ARG A 46 25.05 25.94 10.49
CA ARG A 46 26.37 26.51 10.19
C ARG A 46 26.97 25.78 8.98
N PHE A 47 27.59 26.55 8.09
CA PHE A 47 28.41 26.10 6.96
C PHE A 47 29.68 25.39 7.45
N ALA A 48 30.00 24.22 6.88
CA ALA A 48 31.33 23.86 6.38
C ALA A 48 31.30 22.48 5.69
N ASP A 49 32.03 22.43 4.57
CA ASP A 49 32.63 21.28 3.88
C ASP A 49 31.86 20.51 2.80
N LEU A 50 32.35 20.75 1.58
CA LEU A 50 32.11 20.06 0.32
C LEU A 50 32.57 18.59 0.40
N ALA A 51 31.82 17.69 -0.24
CA ALA A 51 32.25 16.99 -1.45
C ALA A 51 31.23 15.91 -1.87
N GLU A 52 30.96 15.87 -3.17
CA GLU A 52 30.46 14.75 -3.98
C GLU A 52 28.96 14.35 -3.92
N GLY A 53 28.30 14.53 -5.07
CA GLY A 53 27.19 13.66 -5.48
C GLY A 53 25.80 14.30 -5.69
N VAL A 54 25.67 15.41 -6.42
CA VAL A 54 24.34 15.95 -6.79
C VAL A 54 23.94 15.49 -8.19
N ARG A 55 22.90 14.65 -8.25
CA ARG A 55 22.10 14.40 -9.47
C ARG A 55 21.12 15.56 -9.65
N PHE A 56 21.03 16.06 -10.88
CA PHE A 56 20.11 17.14 -11.27
C PHE A 56 18.65 16.69 -11.18
N LEU A 57 17.84 17.47 -10.46
CA LEU A 57 16.38 17.49 -10.55
C LEU A 57 16.01 18.56 -11.57
N GLU A 58 15.60 18.14 -12.77
CA GLU A 58 15.01 19.01 -13.79
C GLU A 58 13.51 19.13 -13.50
N ASP A 59 13.04 20.31 -13.10
CA ASP A 59 11.66 20.76 -13.28
C ASP A 59 11.56 22.27 -13.06
N SER A 60 11.63 23.04 -14.16
CA SER A 60 11.21 24.44 -14.19
C SER A 60 10.75 24.86 -15.60
N PRO A 61 9.59 25.52 -15.73
CA PRO A 61 8.94 25.80 -17.01
C PRO A 61 9.45 27.11 -17.65
N VAL A 62 10.60 27.08 -18.33
CA VAL A 62 11.05 28.18 -19.22
C VAL A 62 11.60 27.70 -20.58
N GLU A 63 11.66 26.40 -20.85
CA GLU A 63 12.16 25.86 -22.12
C GLU A 63 11.05 25.48 -23.12
N ARG A 64 10.29 26.47 -23.59
CA ARG A 64 9.34 26.29 -24.72
C ARG A 64 9.50 27.28 -25.87
N ALA A 65 10.67 27.89 -25.99
CA ALA A 65 11.11 28.54 -27.22
C ALA A 65 12.51 28.05 -27.54
N PHE A 66 12.74 27.61 -28.78
CA PHE A 66 13.95 26.95 -29.31
C PHE A 66 14.03 25.43 -29.18
N GLN A 67 13.36 24.73 -30.09
CA GLN A 67 13.88 23.52 -30.75
C GLN A 67 13.05 23.25 -32.02
N ARG A 68 13.33 24.02 -33.07
CA ARG A 68 13.20 23.59 -34.47
C ARG A 68 14.61 23.24 -34.92
N TRP A 69 14.69 22.30 -35.87
CA TRP A 69 15.85 21.86 -36.66
C TRP A 69 16.42 20.49 -36.29
N THR A 70 16.40 19.63 -37.31
CA THR A 70 16.79 18.22 -37.41
C THR A 70 18.30 18.03 -37.49
N PRO A 71 18.88 16.90 -37.03
CA PRO A 71 20.25 16.54 -37.33
C PRO A 71 20.33 15.73 -38.63
N TRP A 72 20.63 16.43 -39.73
CA TRP A 72 21.38 15.88 -40.85
C TRP A 72 22.69 16.66 -40.93
N GLN A 73 23.77 15.95 -41.26
CA GLN A 73 25.11 16.44 -41.60
C GLN A 73 26.10 16.57 -40.43
N PHE A 74 26.87 15.49 -40.23
CA PHE A 74 28.32 15.63 -40.21
C PHE A 74 28.90 15.07 -41.52
N ALA A 75 29.86 15.83 -42.02
CA ALA A 75 30.56 15.80 -43.29
C ALA A 75 31.02 14.43 -43.80
N THR A 76 30.96 14.26 -45.12
CA THR A 76 32.16 13.94 -45.91
C THR A 76 32.01 14.51 -47.33
N THR A 77 33.14 15.01 -47.80
CA THR A 77 33.40 15.95 -48.90
C THR A 77 32.92 15.46 -50.27
N THR A 78 32.21 16.31 -51.01
CA THR A 78 31.85 16.08 -52.42
C THR A 78 32.90 16.70 -53.33
N CYS A 79 33.64 15.88 -54.09
CA CYS A 79 34.29 16.31 -55.32
C CYS A 79 33.26 16.23 -56.45
N ILE A 80 33.07 17.34 -57.15
CA ILE A 80 32.18 17.49 -58.31
C ILE A 80 32.98 17.11 -59.56
N LEU A 81 32.42 16.28 -60.44
CA LEU A 81 32.36 16.45 -61.91
C LEU A 81 31.40 15.38 -62.51
N PRO A 82 30.83 15.62 -63.72
CA PRO A 82 29.45 15.29 -64.04
C PRO A 82 29.31 14.13 -65.02
N SER A 83 28.05 13.66 -65.16
CA SER A 83 27.47 12.78 -66.20
C SER A 83 27.25 11.29 -65.84
N CYS A 84 26.02 10.84 -66.10
CA CYS A 84 25.46 9.48 -66.09
C CYS A 84 24.84 8.89 -64.79
N PRO A 85 23.83 8.01 -64.94
CA PRO A 85 22.63 7.97 -64.10
C PRO A 85 22.69 6.95 -62.97
N ARG A 86 22.03 7.28 -61.85
CA ARG A 86 21.89 6.42 -60.67
C ARG A 86 21.01 5.19 -60.98
N ILE A 87 21.64 4.02 -61.11
CA ILE A 87 21.00 2.72 -60.91
C ILE A 87 20.99 2.44 -59.39
N ARG A 88 19.82 2.20 -58.80
CA ARG A 88 19.69 1.66 -57.44
C ARG A 88 19.47 0.15 -57.52
N VAL A 89 20.34 -0.61 -56.86
CA VAL A 89 20.17 -2.05 -56.61
C VAL A 89 19.75 -2.23 -55.14
N PRO A 90 18.73 -3.05 -54.81
CA PRO A 90 18.34 -3.35 -53.43
C PRO A 90 19.38 -4.22 -52.70
N ILE A 91 19.42 -4.09 -51.38
CA ILE A 91 20.50 -4.50 -50.45
C ILE A 91 20.53 -6.00 -50.08
N ASP A 92 19.73 -6.86 -50.71
CA ASP A 92 19.54 -8.24 -50.21
C ASP A 92 20.35 -9.33 -50.95
N ALA A 93 21.50 -9.00 -51.55
CA ALA A 93 22.32 -9.96 -52.28
C ALA A 93 23.82 -9.86 -51.98
N LEU A 94 24.22 -9.87 -50.70
CA LEU A 94 25.62 -9.97 -50.29
C LEU A 94 25.79 -11.10 -49.25
N VAL A 95 26.35 -12.22 -49.68
CA VAL A 95 26.92 -13.25 -48.80
C VAL A 95 28.44 -13.14 -48.90
N ALA A 96 29.09 -12.94 -47.75
CA ALA A 96 30.54 -12.80 -47.65
C ALA A 96 31.21 -14.17 -47.43
N ASP A 97 32.33 -14.43 -48.11
CA ASP A 97 33.26 -15.51 -47.74
C ASP A 97 34.52 -14.92 -47.06
N ARG A 98 35.15 -15.72 -46.19
CA ARG A 98 36.16 -15.40 -45.18
C ARG A 98 37.53 -14.93 -45.71
N ALA A 99 37.63 -14.49 -46.96
CA ALA A 99 38.85 -13.90 -47.49
C ALA A 99 38.65 -12.55 -48.24
N GLY A 100 37.46 -11.92 -48.14
CA GLY A 100 37.31 -10.50 -48.46
C GLY A 100 37.55 -10.08 -49.92
N ALA A 101 37.27 -10.95 -50.89
CA ALA A 101 37.27 -10.60 -52.32
C ALA A 101 35.90 -10.91 -52.96
N PHE A 102 35.25 -9.90 -53.55
CA PHE A 102 34.01 -10.05 -54.32
C PHE A 102 34.34 -10.50 -55.76
N ARG A 103 33.81 -11.66 -56.20
CA ARG A 103 33.81 -12.08 -57.61
C ARG A 103 32.39 -12.06 -58.18
N LEU A 104 32.26 -11.56 -59.41
CA LEU A 104 31.05 -11.67 -60.22
C LEU A 104 30.80 -13.15 -60.54
N GLY A 105 29.70 -13.70 -60.00
CA GLY A 105 29.22 -15.04 -60.35
C GLY A 105 28.82 -15.09 -61.83
N SER A 106 29.43 -16.02 -62.56
CA SER A 106 29.13 -16.35 -63.95
C SER A 106 27.68 -16.80 -64.10
N PHE A 107 26.86 -16.01 -64.78
CA PHE A 107 25.57 -16.46 -65.29
C PHE A 107 25.81 -17.44 -66.44
N LEU A 108 25.53 -18.71 -66.19
CA LEU A 108 25.39 -19.71 -67.24
C LEU A 108 24.13 -19.37 -68.04
N PHE A 109 24.32 -18.91 -69.29
CA PHE A 109 23.27 -18.90 -70.30
C PHE A 109 22.92 -20.34 -70.64
N SER A 110 21.78 -20.83 -70.15
CA SER A 110 21.13 -21.99 -70.74
C SER A 110 20.43 -21.51 -72.02
N SER A 111 20.94 -21.95 -73.16
CA SER A 111 20.34 -21.76 -74.47
C SER A 111 19.46 -22.97 -74.78
N GLU A 112 18.17 -22.87 -74.47
CA GLU A 112 17.14 -23.66 -75.14
C GLU A 112 16.36 -22.71 -76.07
N PRO A 113 16.15 -23.08 -77.35
CA PRO A 113 15.50 -22.22 -78.33
C PRO A 113 13.99 -22.13 -78.05
N PRO A 114 13.33 -20.99 -78.32
CA PRO A 114 11.89 -20.89 -78.17
C PRO A 114 11.22 -21.69 -79.28
N GLU A 115 10.39 -22.64 -78.90
CA GLU A 115 9.46 -23.31 -79.81
C GLU A 115 8.59 -22.24 -80.52
N ALA A 116 8.71 -22.24 -81.84
CA ALA A 116 7.86 -21.49 -82.74
C ALA A 116 6.51 -22.19 -82.83
N ASP A 117 5.45 -21.59 -82.25
CA ASP A 117 4.05 -21.83 -82.67
C ASP A 117 3.06 -20.86 -81.98
N MET A 118 3.28 -19.54 -82.06
CA MET A 118 2.24 -18.53 -81.72
C MET A 118 2.21 -17.31 -82.67
N ALA A 119 2.71 -17.47 -83.90
CA ALA A 119 2.65 -16.43 -84.92
C ALA A 119 1.28 -16.40 -85.62
N GLY A 120 0.20 -16.11 -84.87
CA GLY A 120 -1.13 -15.97 -85.46
C GLY A 120 -2.27 -15.68 -84.48
N SER A 121 -2.09 -15.92 -83.18
CA SER A 121 -3.14 -15.73 -82.18
C SER A 121 -3.28 -14.27 -81.74
N PRO A 122 -4.51 -13.72 -81.66
CA PRO A 122 -4.74 -12.40 -81.07
C PRO A 122 -4.44 -12.41 -79.56
N CYS A 123 -4.20 -11.23 -78.99
CA CYS A 123 -3.95 -11.05 -77.56
C CYS A 123 -5.01 -11.76 -76.71
N ALA A 124 -4.57 -12.58 -75.75
CA ALA A 124 -5.43 -13.40 -74.90
C ALA A 124 -6.31 -12.62 -73.89
N ALA A 125 -6.29 -11.28 -73.92
CA ALA A 125 -7.05 -10.44 -73.01
C ALA A 125 -8.49 -10.24 -73.51
N VAL A 126 -9.45 -10.21 -72.58
CA VAL A 126 -10.84 -9.85 -72.84
C VAL A 126 -11.09 -8.42 -72.36
N ILE A 127 -11.65 -7.55 -73.19
CA ILE A 127 -11.91 -6.16 -72.79
C ILE A 127 -13.11 -6.15 -71.82
N GLU A 128 -12.92 -5.75 -70.56
CA GLU A 128 -13.97 -5.82 -69.53
C GLU A 128 -15.25 -5.03 -69.87
N SER A 129 -15.14 -3.92 -70.61
CA SER A 129 -16.28 -3.07 -70.97
C SER A 129 -17.13 -3.64 -72.10
N THR A 130 -16.53 -4.37 -73.05
CA THR A 130 -17.22 -4.90 -74.24
C THR A 130 -17.34 -6.42 -74.23
N LYS A 131 -16.68 -7.10 -73.28
CA LYS A 131 -16.51 -8.55 -73.17
C LYS A 131 -15.97 -9.23 -74.44
N ALA A 132 -15.41 -8.45 -75.37
CA ALA A 132 -14.85 -8.94 -76.63
C ALA A 132 -13.35 -9.26 -76.49
N PRO A 133 -12.83 -10.25 -77.23
CA PRO A 133 -11.39 -10.55 -77.25
C PRO A 133 -10.60 -9.40 -77.87
N CYS A 134 -9.41 -9.15 -77.34
CA CYS A 134 -8.52 -8.11 -77.83
C CYS A 134 -7.98 -8.48 -79.23
N THR A 135 -8.17 -7.59 -80.20
CA THR A 135 -7.78 -7.84 -81.61
C THR A 135 -6.30 -7.55 -81.91
N PHE A 136 -5.55 -7.00 -80.95
CA PHE A 136 -4.13 -6.65 -81.14
C PHE A 136 -3.21 -7.87 -81.04
N LYS A 137 -2.11 -7.87 -81.79
CA LYS A 137 -1.09 -8.93 -81.70
C LYS A 137 -0.39 -8.93 -80.32
N PRO A 138 -0.08 -10.10 -79.75
CA PRO A 138 0.68 -10.23 -78.52
C PRO A 138 2.11 -9.72 -78.70
N ASN A 139 2.73 -9.22 -77.62
CA ASN A 139 4.15 -8.85 -77.61
C ASN A 139 4.96 -10.00 -77.00
N LEU A 140 5.43 -10.92 -77.85
CA LEU A 140 6.19 -12.09 -77.43
C LEU A 140 7.42 -11.68 -76.60
N PRO A 141 7.71 -12.38 -75.48
CA PRO A 141 7.15 -13.67 -75.06
C PRO A 141 5.80 -13.61 -74.33
N SER A 142 5.22 -12.42 -74.11
CA SER A 142 3.92 -12.30 -73.46
C SER A 142 2.79 -12.74 -74.39
N LYS A 143 1.80 -13.47 -73.87
CA LYS A 143 0.53 -13.79 -74.56
C LYS A 143 -0.43 -12.59 -74.66
N TYR A 144 -0.02 -11.42 -74.17
CA TYR A 144 -0.80 -10.18 -74.18
C TYR A 144 -0.11 -9.06 -74.99
N CYS A 145 -0.91 -8.14 -75.55
CA CYS A 145 -0.39 -6.95 -76.23
C CYS A 145 0.18 -5.94 -75.22
N ASN A 146 0.97 -4.97 -75.68
CA ASN A 146 1.60 -3.95 -74.81
C ASN A 146 0.63 -3.16 -73.92
N LYS A 147 -0.65 -3.06 -74.30
CA LYS A 147 -1.68 -2.40 -73.47
C LYS A 147 -2.21 -3.30 -72.34
N HIS A 148 -2.23 -4.62 -72.55
CA HIS A 148 -2.84 -5.58 -71.62
C HIS A 148 -1.82 -6.36 -70.81
N LYS A 149 -0.56 -6.41 -71.25
CA LYS A 149 0.56 -7.13 -70.63
C LYS A 149 0.56 -7.00 -69.10
N VAL A 150 0.74 -5.79 -68.57
CA VAL A 150 0.90 -5.56 -67.13
C VAL A 150 -0.30 -6.00 -66.30
N LEU A 151 -1.53 -5.72 -66.77
CA LEU A 151 -2.73 -6.00 -65.99
C LEU A 151 -3.12 -7.47 -66.05
N TRP A 152 -3.03 -8.08 -67.23
CA TRP A 152 -3.45 -9.45 -67.46
C TRP A 152 -2.42 -10.48 -66.99
N GLU A 153 -1.12 -10.20 -67.12
CA GLU A 153 -0.08 -11.02 -66.47
C GLU A 153 -0.26 -11.02 -64.96
N ARG A 154 -0.59 -9.85 -64.36
CA ARG A 154 -0.87 -9.78 -62.93
C ARG A 154 -2.13 -10.54 -62.52
N LYS A 155 -3.19 -10.53 -63.34
CA LYS A 155 -4.39 -11.33 -63.10
C LYS A 155 -4.07 -12.82 -63.14
N ASP A 156 -3.26 -13.25 -64.10
CA ASP A 156 -2.80 -14.64 -64.19
C ASP A 156 -1.95 -15.04 -62.99
N GLU A 157 -1.03 -14.19 -62.53
CA GLU A 157 -0.24 -14.40 -61.32
C GLU A 157 -1.12 -14.55 -60.07
N VAL A 158 -2.13 -13.69 -59.91
CA VAL A 158 -3.04 -13.74 -58.76
C VAL A 158 -3.92 -15.00 -58.80
N ALA A 159 -4.39 -15.39 -59.99
CA ALA A 159 -5.16 -16.61 -60.19
C ALA A 159 -4.32 -17.86 -59.92
N ALA A 160 -3.07 -17.91 -60.40
CA ALA A 160 -2.13 -19.01 -60.15
C ALA A 160 -1.79 -19.16 -58.66
N ALA A 161 -1.73 -18.05 -57.92
CA ALA A 161 -1.52 -18.04 -56.47
C ALA A 161 -2.80 -18.34 -55.65
N GLY A 162 -3.96 -18.56 -56.29
CA GLY A 162 -5.24 -18.78 -55.61
C GLY A 162 -5.77 -17.55 -54.85
N GLY A 163 -5.25 -16.35 -55.15
CA GLY A 163 -5.58 -15.10 -54.47
C GLY A 163 -6.78 -14.36 -55.07
N ARG A 164 -7.27 -13.34 -54.35
CA ARG A 164 -8.31 -12.41 -54.86
C ARG A 164 -7.70 -11.06 -55.22
N GLU A 165 -8.16 -10.47 -56.32
CA GLU A 165 -7.71 -9.15 -56.78
C GLU A 165 -8.35 -7.99 -56.00
N CYS A 166 -7.61 -6.89 -55.84
CA CYS A 166 -8.16 -5.66 -55.29
C CYS A 166 -9.19 -5.05 -56.25
N LYS A 167 -10.34 -4.56 -55.77
CA LYS A 167 -11.34 -3.87 -56.61
C LYS A 167 -10.78 -2.66 -57.38
N GLN A 168 -9.70 -2.04 -56.88
CA GLN A 168 -9.02 -0.94 -57.55
C GLN A 168 -8.05 -1.38 -58.66
N LEU A 169 -7.92 -2.69 -58.91
CA LEU A 169 -7.20 -3.25 -60.05
C LEU A 169 -8.00 -3.03 -61.36
N ALA A 170 -9.30 -3.28 -61.31
CA ALA A 170 -10.21 -3.24 -62.47
C ALA A 170 -10.50 -1.81 -62.99
N THR A 171 -10.15 -0.75 -62.26
CA THR A 171 -10.60 0.60 -62.59
C THR A 171 -9.71 1.35 -63.59
N HIS A 172 -8.44 0.96 -63.81
CA HIS A 172 -7.58 1.64 -64.79
C HIS A 172 -6.49 0.74 -65.41
N VAL A 173 -6.53 0.54 -66.73
CA VAL A 173 -5.58 -0.28 -67.52
C VAL A 173 -4.10 0.13 -67.39
N LYS A 174 -3.80 1.35 -66.92
CA LYS A 174 -2.42 1.86 -66.73
C LYS A 174 -2.04 2.25 -65.30
N ARG A 175 -3.00 2.26 -64.35
CA ARG A 175 -2.82 2.82 -62.99
C ARG A 175 -3.57 2.07 -61.88
N GLY A 176 -4.17 0.92 -62.21
CA GLY A 176 -4.87 0.08 -61.24
C GLY A 176 -3.94 -0.48 -60.17
N CYS A 177 -4.48 -0.78 -58.99
CA CYS A 177 -3.71 -1.36 -57.90
C CYS A 177 -3.39 -2.83 -58.19
N LEU A 178 -2.10 -3.17 -58.37
CA LEU A 178 -1.62 -4.54 -58.58
C LEU A 178 -1.56 -5.39 -57.29
N GLY A 179 -2.18 -4.93 -56.20
CA GLY A 179 -2.16 -5.58 -54.90
C GLY A 179 -3.13 -6.76 -54.82
N MET A 180 -2.65 -7.86 -54.22
CA MET A 180 -3.47 -9.02 -53.84
C MET A 180 -4.19 -8.74 -52.51
N LEU A 181 -5.40 -9.29 -52.33
CA LEU A 181 -6.14 -9.21 -51.08
C LEU A 181 -5.68 -10.28 -50.10
N ASP A 182 -5.48 -9.89 -48.84
CA ASP A 182 -5.29 -10.83 -47.73
C ASP A 182 -6.61 -11.58 -47.44
N ALA A 183 -6.54 -12.70 -46.70
CA ALA A 183 -7.72 -13.50 -46.33
C ALA A 183 -8.84 -12.67 -45.66
N ASP A 184 -8.47 -11.70 -44.83
CA ASP A 184 -9.41 -10.83 -44.09
C ASP A 184 -9.96 -9.66 -44.93
N ASP A 185 -9.38 -9.39 -46.10
CA ASP A 185 -9.76 -8.24 -46.91
C ASP A 185 -11.00 -8.56 -47.77
N LYS A 186 -12.09 -7.82 -47.56
CA LYS A 186 -13.34 -8.02 -48.32
C LYS A 186 -13.20 -7.68 -49.81
N SER A 187 -12.87 -6.43 -50.15
CA SER A 187 -12.94 -5.93 -51.54
C SER A 187 -11.80 -5.01 -51.96
N CYS A 188 -10.92 -4.58 -51.05
CA CYS A 188 -9.90 -3.58 -51.33
C CYS A 188 -8.69 -3.83 -50.42
N CYS A 189 -7.47 -3.73 -50.97
CA CYS A 189 -6.26 -3.97 -50.18
C CYS A 189 -6.05 -2.86 -49.15
N LYS A 190 -5.25 -3.14 -48.11
CA LYS A 190 -4.94 -2.18 -47.03
C LYS A 190 -4.41 -0.83 -47.56
N ALA A 191 -3.57 -0.84 -48.59
CA ALA A 191 -3.02 0.38 -49.18
C ALA A 191 -4.11 1.25 -49.84
N CYS A 192 -4.98 0.64 -50.65
CA CYS A 192 -6.08 1.37 -51.30
C CYS A 192 -7.17 1.80 -50.30
N LYS A 193 -7.43 1.02 -49.23
CA LYS A 193 -8.29 1.44 -48.12
C LYS A 193 -7.75 2.70 -47.45
N ARG A 194 -6.45 2.76 -47.15
CA ARG A 194 -5.80 3.95 -46.56
C ARG A 194 -5.89 5.15 -47.49
N MET A 195 -5.60 4.96 -48.78
CA MET A 195 -5.68 6.03 -49.78
C MET A 195 -7.10 6.58 -49.92
N ASN A 196 -8.12 5.72 -49.97
CA ASN A 196 -9.51 6.15 -50.06
C ASN A 196 -9.94 6.87 -48.78
N ALA A 197 -9.60 6.33 -47.60
CA ALA A 197 -9.86 7.00 -46.33
C ALA A 197 -9.23 8.40 -46.26
N GLU A 198 -8.01 8.57 -46.79
CA GLU A 198 -7.35 9.87 -46.83
C GLU A 198 -8.00 10.85 -47.81
N LYS A 199 -8.51 10.36 -48.95
CA LYS A 199 -9.33 11.16 -49.87
C LYS A 199 -10.64 11.58 -49.23
N ASP A 200 -11.33 10.65 -48.57
CA ASP A 200 -12.59 10.90 -47.88
C ASP A 200 -12.40 11.95 -46.76
N LYS A 201 -11.35 11.82 -45.94
CA LYS A 201 -10.97 12.85 -44.95
C LYS A 201 -10.80 14.24 -45.56
N LYS A 202 -10.15 14.34 -46.73
CA LYS A 202 -9.95 15.63 -47.41
C LYS A 202 -11.26 16.22 -47.93
N VAL A 203 -12.16 15.37 -48.42
CA VAL A 203 -13.50 15.79 -48.85
C VAL A 203 -14.33 16.25 -47.66
N ASP A 204 -14.29 15.49 -46.56
CA ASP A 204 -15.02 15.82 -45.33
C ASP A 204 -14.48 17.11 -44.70
N ALA A 205 -13.16 17.29 -44.62
CA ALA A 205 -12.55 18.53 -44.13
C ALA A 205 -12.95 19.75 -44.97
N ARG A 206 -13.05 19.60 -46.31
CA ARG A 206 -13.55 20.67 -47.19
C ARG A 206 -15.02 20.98 -46.95
N ARG A 207 -15.85 19.94 -46.74
CA ARG A 207 -17.28 20.10 -46.41
C ARG A 207 -17.48 20.76 -45.05
N GLU A 208 -16.71 20.36 -44.04
CA GLU A 208 -16.72 20.95 -42.71
C GLU A 208 -16.27 22.42 -42.75
N ALA A 209 -15.18 22.72 -43.45
CA ALA A 209 -14.72 24.11 -43.62
C ALA A 209 -15.75 24.99 -44.34
N ALA A 210 -16.41 24.47 -45.40
CA ALA A 210 -17.47 25.17 -46.10
C ALA A 210 -18.71 25.38 -45.20
N ALA A 211 -19.09 24.38 -44.41
CA ALA A 211 -20.20 24.48 -43.47
C ALA A 211 -19.91 25.52 -42.37
N VAL A 212 -18.69 25.53 -41.82
CA VAL A 212 -18.25 26.54 -40.83
C VAL A 212 -18.24 27.94 -41.42
N ALA A 213 -17.77 28.11 -42.66
CA ALA A 213 -17.74 29.41 -43.34
C ALA A 213 -19.14 29.99 -43.59
N SER A 214 -20.18 29.14 -43.65
CA SER A 214 -21.57 29.54 -43.84
C SER A 214 -22.36 29.81 -42.54
N LEU A 215 -21.73 29.70 -41.37
CA LEU A 215 -22.41 29.90 -40.07
C LEU A 215 -22.58 31.37 -39.72
N ARG A 216 -23.77 31.70 -39.17
CA ARG A 216 -24.00 32.97 -38.48
C ARG A 216 -23.52 32.88 -37.02
N PRO A 217 -23.22 34.01 -36.35
CA PRO A 217 -22.91 34.01 -34.92
C PRO A 217 -24.00 33.31 -34.12
N GLY A 218 -23.60 32.35 -33.27
CA GLY A 218 -24.53 31.54 -32.47
C GLY A 218 -25.01 30.24 -33.13
N GLN A 219 -24.57 29.91 -34.35
CA GLN A 219 -24.92 28.64 -35.01
C GLN A 219 -23.82 27.58 -34.89
N VAL A 220 -24.23 26.31 -34.77
CA VAL A 220 -23.38 25.12 -34.70
C VAL A 220 -23.89 24.06 -35.68
N VAL A 221 -22.97 23.33 -36.33
CA VAL A 221 -23.33 22.26 -37.29
C VAL A 221 -23.67 20.97 -36.54
N CYS A 222 -24.86 20.42 -36.81
CA CYS A 222 -25.26 19.12 -36.26
C CYS A 222 -24.49 17.96 -36.92
N ASN A 223 -24.00 17.01 -36.13
CA ASN A 223 -23.21 15.89 -36.66
C ASN A 223 -24.00 14.85 -37.46
N HIS A 224 -25.33 14.82 -37.30
CA HIS A 224 -26.18 13.88 -38.03
C HIS A 224 -26.71 14.44 -39.34
N CYS A 225 -27.43 15.56 -39.29
CA CYS A 225 -28.01 16.17 -40.49
C CYS A 225 -27.04 17.08 -41.25
N LYS A 226 -25.89 17.43 -40.64
CA LYS A 226 -24.85 18.30 -41.22
C LYS A 226 -25.34 19.71 -41.59
N GLU A 227 -26.50 20.13 -41.06
CA GLU A 227 -27.05 21.47 -41.23
C GLU A 227 -26.62 22.41 -40.08
N PRO A 228 -26.47 23.72 -40.36
CA PRO A 228 -26.29 24.73 -39.32
C PRO A 228 -27.59 24.88 -38.52
N LYS A 229 -27.48 24.75 -37.19
CA LYS A 229 -28.59 24.93 -36.24
C LYS A 229 -28.19 25.94 -35.18
N ASP A 230 -29.17 26.53 -34.51
CA ASP A 230 -28.89 27.45 -33.42
C ASP A 230 -28.25 26.71 -32.24
N ALA A 231 -27.31 27.35 -31.52
CA ALA A 231 -26.63 26.76 -30.37
C ALA A 231 -27.61 26.33 -29.26
N SER A 232 -28.77 26.99 -29.13
CA SER A 232 -29.83 26.60 -28.20
C SER A 232 -30.46 25.23 -28.49
N GLU A 233 -30.28 24.68 -29.70
CA GLU A 233 -30.75 23.34 -30.04
C GLU A 233 -29.82 22.22 -29.52
N PHE A 234 -28.73 22.54 -28.83
CA PHE A 234 -27.72 21.58 -28.33
C PHE A 234 -27.60 21.63 -26.80
N ASP A 235 -27.17 20.53 -26.17
CA ASP A 235 -26.99 20.49 -24.71
C ASP A 235 -25.69 21.21 -24.31
N GLU A 236 -25.67 21.88 -23.16
CA GLU A 236 -24.47 22.55 -22.63
C GLU A 236 -23.25 21.62 -22.55
N HIS A 237 -23.46 20.36 -22.16
CA HIS A 237 -22.40 19.34 -22.16
C HIS A 237 -21.91 19.02 -23.58
N ALA A 238 -22.80 19.01 -24.59
CA ALA A 238 -22.42 18.75 -25.97
C ALA A 238 -21.65 19.93 -26.59
N LEU A 239 -21.96 21.15 -26.16
CA LEU A 239 -21.24 22.37 -26.54
C LEU A 239 -19.86 22.45 -25.87
N SER A 240 -19.71 21.97 -24.64
CA SER A 240 -18.44 22.01 -23.89
C SER A 240 -17.40 20.97 -24.33
N HIS A 241 -17.84 19.86 -24.94
CA HIS A 241 -16.96 18.82 -25.47
C HIS A 241 -17.07 18.72 -27.00
N ALA A 242 -16.51 19.70 -27.70
CA ALA A 242 -16.51 19.80 -29.17
C ALA A 242 -15.95 18.57 -29.93
N THR A 243 -15.33 17.60 -29.25
CA THR A 243 -14.80 16.36 -29.84
C THR A 243 -15.81 15.21 -29.89
N LYS A 244 -16.94 15.29 -29.18
CA LYS A 244 -17.97 14.25 -29.16
C LYS A 244 -19.24 14.73 -29.84
N GLY A 245 -19.16 14.90 -31.16
CA GLY A 245 -20.29 14.90 -32.07
C GLY A 245 -21.62 15.46 -31.53
N ALA A 246 -21.80 16.78 -31.48
CA ALA A 246 -23.05 17.40 -31.05
C ALA A 246 -24.21 17.10 -32.04
N TYR A 247 -25.38 16.70 -31.52
CA TYR A 247 -26.60 16.45 -32.29
C TYR A 247 -27.63 17.51 -31.92
N CYS A 248 -28.31 18.10 -32.92
CA CYS A 248 -29.41 19.03 -32.65
C CYS A 248 -30.61 18.31 -32.02
N LYS A 249 -31.47 19.07 -31.33
CA LYS A 249 -32.66 18.59 -30.64
C LYS A 249 -33.50 17.62 -31.47
N SER A 250 -33.84 17.99 -32.70
CA SER A 250 -34.66 17.14 -33.59
C SER A 250 -33.97 15.81 -33.96
N CYS A 251 -32.65 15.81 -34.15
CA CYS A 251 -31.89 14.58 -34.43
C CYS A 251 -31.76 13.69 -33.19
N ARG A 252 -31.67 14.28 -31.99
CA ARG A 252 -31.70 13.53 -30.72
C ARG A 252 -33.06 12.89 -30.49
N GLU A 253 -34.14 13.65 -30.64
CA GLU A 253 -35.52 13.17 -30.46
C GLU A 253 -35.87 12.05 -31.43
N LYS A 254 -35.49 12.16 -32.71
CA LYS A 254 -35.64 11.05 -33.68
C LYS A 254 -34.90 9.80 -33.23
N ARG A 255 -33.67 9.96 -32.75
CA ARG A 255 -32.84 8.84 -32.30
C ARG A 255 -33.43 8.18 -31.04
N GLU A 256 -33.92 8.98 -30.10
CA GLU A 256 -34.64 8.51 -28.92
C GLU A 256 -35.96 7.82 -29.27
N GLY A 257 -36.71 8.33 -30.25
CA GLY A 257 -37.93 7.68 -30.75
C GLY A 257 -37.66 6.28 -31.29
N VAL A 258 -36.57 6.09 -32.05
CA VAL A 258 -36.13 4.78 -32.53
C VAL A 258 -35.70 3.84 -31.37
N PHE A 259 -35.16 4.39 -30.28
CA PHE A 259 -34.82 3.60 -29.08
C PHE A 259 -36.06 3.21 -28.25
N LYS A 260 -37.08 4.08 -28.19
CA LYS A 260 -38.34 3.85 -27.48
C LYS A 260 -39.24 2.82 -28.18
N GLN A 261 -39.14 2.67 -29.50
CA GLN A 261 -39.89 1.68 -30.28
C GLN A 261 -39.33 0.24 -30.17
N LYS A 262 -38.20 0.03 -29.47
CA LYS A 262 -37.66 -1.32 -29.23
C LYS A 262 -38.25 -1.90 -27.94
N PRO A 263 -38.64 -3.19 -27.89
CA PRO A 263 -39.46 -3.74 -26.82
C PRO A 263 -38.91 -3.66 -25.38
N GLU A 264 -37.67 -3.23 -25.15
CA GLU A 264 -37.08 -3.15 -23.81
C GLU A 264 -36.14 -1.94 -23.59
N GLY A 265 -36.21 -0.88 -24.43
CA GLY A 265 -35.56 0.42 -24.17
C GLY A 265 -34.03 0.46 -23.93
N LYS A 266 -33.32 -0.68 -23.99
CA LYS A 266 -31.87 -0.81 -23.84
C LYS A 266 -31.33 -1.77 -24.89
N ARG A 267 -30.06 -1.61 -25.28
CA ARG A 267 -29.32 -2.72 -25.92
C ARG A 267 -29.16 -3.82 -24.87
N VAL A 268 -30.09 -4.76 -24.80
CA VAL A 268 -29.94 -5.96 -23.98
C VAL A 268 -28.68 -6.67 -24.48
N ARG A 269 -27.66 -6.74 -23.62
CA ARG A 269 -26.48 -7.54 -23.93
C ARG A 269 -26.89 -8.99 -23.72
N ASN A 270 -26.70 -9.82 -24.73
CA ASN A 270 -27.04 -11.23 -24.64
C ASN A 270 -26.23 -11.93 -23.52
N GLU A 271 -26.78 -13.01 -22.99
CA GLU A 271 -26.17 -13.75 -21.87
C GLU A 271 -24.76 -14.25 -22.20
N SER A 272 -24.52 -14.63 -23.46
CA SER A 272 -23.20 -15.05 -23.95
C SER A 272 -22.14 -13.94 -23.82
N TYR A 273 -22.51 -12.67 -24.00
CA TYR A 273 -21.60 -11.55 -23.76
C TYR A 273 -21.32 -11.35 -22.27
N LEU A 274 -22.33 -11.50 -21.41
CA LEU A 274 -22.15 -11.38 -19.96
C LEU A 274 -21.26 -12.48 -19.41
N GLU A 275 -21.43 -13.70 -19.91
CA GLU A 275 -20.58 -14.85 -19.58
C GLU A 275 -19.15 -14.66 -20.08
N TRP A 276 -18.96 -14.22 -21.33
CA TRP A 276 -17.65 -13.85 -21.84
C TRP A 276 -16.99 -12.78 -20.97
N ARG A 277 -17.73 -11.75 -20.56
CA ARG A 277 -17.22 -10.68 -19.69
C ARG A 277 -16.80 -11.22 -18.32
N ARG A 278 -17.57 -12.14 -17.72
CA ARG A 278 -17.20 -12.80 -16.46
C ARG A 278 -15.87 -13.56 -16.61
N ARG A 279 -15.73 -14.34 -17.69
CA ARG A 279 -14.47 -15.06 -18.00
C ARG A 279 -13.30 -14.11 -18.25
N TYR A 280 -13.52 -13.03 -19.01
CA TYR A 280 -12.50 -12.03 -19.28
C TYR A 280 -12.03 -11.29 -18.02
N GLU A 281 -12.94 -10.94 -17.10
CA GLU A 281 -12.55 -10.29 -15.83
C GLU A 281 -11.74 -11.23 -14.90
N LEU A 282 -11.87 -12.54 -15.09
CA LEU A 282 -11.10 -13.56 -14.38
C LEU A 282 -9.79 -13.92 -15.09
N SER A 283 -9.57 -13.48 -16.33
CA SER A 283 -8.36 -13.80 -17.08
C SER A 283 -7.11 -13.20 -16.43
N ASP A 284 -6.00 -13.92 -16.51
CA ASP A 284 -4.74 -13.48 -15.90
C ASP A 284 -4.21 -12.20 -16.56
N GLU A 285 -4.37 -12.06 -17.87
CA GLU A 285 -4.04 -10.84 -18.62
C GLU A 285 -4.80 -9.63 -18.05
N ARG A 286 -6.11 -9.79 -17.80
CA ARG A 286 -6.94 -8.70 -17.26
C ARG A 286 -6.56 -8.37 -15.82
N ARG A 287 -6.29 -9.38 -15.00
CA ARG A 287 -5.83 -9.22 -13.61
C ARG A 287 -4.47 -8.53 -13.57
N ALA A 288 -3.53 -8.91 -14.44
CA ALA A 288 -2.22 -8.28 -14.57
C ALA A 288 -2.33 -6.82 -14.99
N ASN A 289 -3.14 -6.51 -16.01
CA ASN A 289 -3.38 -5.14 -16.45
C ASN A 289 -3.99 -4.26 -15.34
N LYS A 290 -4.96 -4.78 -14.57
CA LYS A 290 -5.50 -4.05 -13.40
C LYS A 290 -4.42 -3.79 -12.35
N ARG A 291 -3.61 -4.80 -12.01
CA ARG A 291 -2.49 -4.65 -11.08
C ARG A 291 -1.49 -3.60 -11.53
N ALA A 292 -1.08 -3.63 -12.80
CA ALA A 292 -0.18 -2.64 -13.38
C ALA A 292 -0.78 -1.22 -13.32
N ARG A 293 -2.07 -1.07 -13.62
CA ARG A 293 -2.76 0.23 -13.51
C ARG A 293 -2.86 0.72 -12.07
N TYR A 294 -3.03 -0.17 -11.10
CA TYR A 294 -3.05 0.19 -9.68
C TYR A 294 -1.66 0.57 -9.17
N ALA A 295 -0.61 -0.07 -9.67
CA ALA A 295 0.77 0.27 -9.34
C ALA A 295 1.21 1.60 -9.95
N ALA A 296 0.71 1.95 -11.15
CA ALA A 296 1.04 3.20 -11.82
C ALA A 296 0.49 4.45 -11.13
N ASP A 297 -0.63 4.36 -10.42
CA ASP A 297 -1.23 5.47 -9.66
C ASP A 297 -1.94 4.96 -8.38
N PRO A 298 -1.16 4.67 -7.32
CA PRO A 298 -1.69 4.12 -6.08
C PRO A 298 -2.63 5.09 -5.35
N GLU A 299 -2.34 6.39 -5.40
CA GLU A 299 -3.11 7.42 -4.69
C GLU A 299 -4.50 7.58 -5.27
N ARG A 300 -4.64 7.72 -6.59
CA ARG A 300 -5.94 7.80 -7.25
C ARG A 300 -6.78 6.55 -6.99
N HIS A 301 -6.15 5.38 -6.99
CA HIS A 301 -6.85 4.14 -6.67
C HIS A 301 -7.32 4.09 -5.22
N ALA A 302 -6.47 4.49 -4.27
CA ALA A 302 -6.86 4.61 -2.87
C ALA A 302 -8.02 5.61 -2.67
N GLN A 303 -7.97 6.76 -3.35
CA GLN A 303 -9.02 7.77 -3.31
C GLN A 303 -10.35 7.25 -3.87
N TYR A 304 -10.32 6.58 -5.02
CA TYR A 304 -11.52 5.94 -5.60
C TYR A 304 -12.21 5.00 -4.60
N TRP A 305 -11.44 4.18 -3.87
CA TRP A 305 -12.00 3.29 -2.86
C TRP A 305 -12.52 4.03 -1.63
N LYS A 306 -11.89 5.13 -1.21
CA LYS A 306 -12.42 6.01 -0.15
C LYS A 306 -13.78 6.58 -0.57
N ASP A 307 -13.87 7.14 -1.78
CA ASP A 307 -15.11 7.74 -2.31
C ASP A 307 -16.21 6.70 -2.50
N PHE A 308 -15.87 5.51 -2.97
CA PHE A 308 -16.81 4.39 -3.08
C PHE A 308 -17.39 3.99 -1.72
N ARG A 309 -16.53 3.81 -0.70
CA ARG A 309 -16.97 3.47 0.65
C ARG A 309 -17.80 4.59 1.28
N ALA A 310 -17.41 5.85 1.06
CA ALA A 310 -18.15 7.00 1.56
C ALA A 310 -19.57 7.06 0.96
N ARG A 311 -19.71 6.88 -0.36
CA ARG A 311 -21.03 6.81 -1.02
C ARG A 311 -21.88 5.67 -0.48
N ARG A 312 -21.31 4.48 -0.34
CA ARG A 312 -22.02 3.31 0.20
C ARG A 312 -22.47 3.50 1.65
N LEU A 313 -21.61 4.11 2.48
CA LEU A 313 -21.93 4.42 3.87
C LEU A 313 -23.02 5.51 3.97
N ALA A 314 -23.09 6.44 3.01
CA ALA A 314 -24.15 7.45 2.95
C ALA A 314 -25.49 6.88 2.43
N GLU A 315 -25.43 5.95 1.47
CA GLU A 315 -26.61 5.26 0.92
C GLU A 315 -27.29 4.35 1.96
N ASP A 316 -26.51 3.51 2.65
CA ASP A 316 -27.01 2.58 3.67
C ASP A 316 -25.95 2.34 4.77
N PRO A 317 -25.91 3.18 5.82
CA PRO A 317 -24.91 3.07 6.87
C PRO A 317 -25.00 1.78 7.70
N VAL A 318 -26.19 1.19 7.83
CA VAL A 318 -26.43 0.01 8.70
C VAL A 318 -26.14 -1.26 7.92
N GLY A 319 -26.73 -1.43 6.74
CA GLY A 319 -26.52 -2.61 5.90
C GLY A 319 -25.09 -2.70 5.38
N TYR A 320 -24.44 -1.58 5.03
CA TYR A 320 -23.03 -1.59 4.64
C TYR A 320 -22.12 -2.09 5.78
N ARG A 321 -22.35 -1.62 7.02
CA ARG A 321 -21.59 -2.10 8.19
C ARG A 321 -21.88 -3.56 8.50
N ALA A 322 -23.12 -4.01 8.38
CA ALA A 322 -23.50 -5.41 8.58
C ALA A 322 -22.81 -6.32 7.55
N GLN A 323 -22.81 -5.95 6.27
CA GLN A 323 -22.12 -6.68 5.21
C GLN A 323 -20.60 -6.71 5.44
N ALA A 324 -19.99 -5.59 5.84
CA ALA A 324 -18.57 -5.54 6.17
C ALA A 324 -18.22 -6.43 7.37
N ALA A 325 -19.04 -6.44 8.41
CA ALA A 325 -18.87 -7.29 9.58
C ALA A 325 -19.00 -8.78 9.23
N ALA A 326 -19.99 -9.14 8.41
CA ALA A 326 -20.18 -10.51 7.92
C ALA A 326 -18.99 -10.98 7.07
N ALA A 327 -18.51 -10.14 6.16
CA ALA A 327 -17.32 -10.42 5.36
C ALA A 327 -16.06 -10.59 6.22
N ALA A 328 -15.87 -9.73 7.23
CA ALA A 328 -14.75 -9.83 8.16
C ALA A 328 -14.83 -11.11 9.03
N LYS A 329 -16.03 -11.52 9.45
CA LYS A 329 -16.24 -12.80 10.15
C LYS A 329 -15.89 -13.97 9.23
N ALA A 330 -16.45 -14.03 8.02
CA ALA A 330 -16.17 -15.08 7.05
C ALA A 330 -14.69 -15.13 6.63
N TRP A 331 -13.97 -14.02 6.68
CA TRP A 331 -12.51 -14.02 6.50
C TRP A 331 -11.79 -14.65 7.70
N ARG A 332 -12.13 -14.25 8.94
CA ARG A 332 -11.53 -14.83 10.16
C ARG A 332 -11.76 -16.34 10.24
N ASP A 333 -12.98 -16.79 9.95
CA ASP A 333 -13.36 -18.21 9.99
C ASP A 333 -12.58 -19.03 8.94
N ARG A 334 -12.22 -18.45 7.79
CA ARG A 334 -11.42 -19.09 6.74
C ARG A 334 -9.91 -18.96 6.92
N ASN A 335 -9.44 -18.10 7.82
CA ASN A 335 -8.01 -17.78 7.98
C ASN A 335 -7.59 -17.80 9.47
N PRO A 336 -7.76 -18.92 10.18
CA PRO A 336 -7.45 -19.01 11.62
C PRO A 336 -5.98 -18.68 11.92
N ASP A 337 -5.04 -19.14 11.10
CA ASP A 337 -3.60 -18.90 11.29
C ASP A 337 -3.26 -17.40 11.21
N MET A 338 -3.87 -16.69 10.26
CA MET A 338 -3.70 -15.23 10.13
C MET A 338 -4.31 -14.48 11.30
N VAL A 339 -5.43 -14.97 11.86
CA VAL A 339 -6.05 -14.41 13.06
C VAL A 339 -5.11 -14.57 14.26
N GLN A 340 -4.52 -15.74 14.44
CA GLN A 340 -3.56 -16.00 15.51
C GLN A 340 -2.31 -15.13 15.36
N ALA A 341 -1.72 -15.06 14.16
CA ALA A 341 -0.56 -14.22 13.89
C ALA A 341 -0.85 -12.72 14.15
N ASN A 342 -2.03 -12.22 13.73
CA ASN A 342 -2.44 -10.85 14.00
C ASN A 342 -2.69 -10.61 15.50
N ALA A 343 -3.21 -11.59 16.23
CA ALA A 343 -3.40 -11.48 17.67
C ALA A 343 -2.06 -11.30 18.39
N VAL A 344 -1.03 -12.08 18.02
CA VAL A 344 0.33 -11.94 18.58
C VAL A 344 0.90 -10.56 18.26
N LYS A 345 0.87 -10.14 16.99
CA LYS A 345 1.33 -8.80 16.57
C LYS A 345 0.63 -7.67 17.32
N ASN A 346 -0.69 -7.78 17.52
CA ASN A 346 -1.45 -6.80 18.27
C ASN A 346 -1.03 -6.75 19.75
N ARG A 347 -0.76 -7.90 20.39
CA ARG A 347 -0.25 -7.93 21.78
C ARG A 347 1.10 -7.24 21.91
N VAL A 348 2.02 -7.49 20.98
CA VAL A 348 3.33 -6.82 20.92
C VAL A 348 3.15 -5.31 20.77
N ASN A 349 2.32 -4.88 19.81
CA ASN A 349 2.05 -3.45 19.58
C ASN A 349 1.43 -2.76 20.80
N LEU A 350 0.49 -3.42 21.48
CA LEU A 350 -0.11 -2.90 22.72
C LEU A 350 0.93 -2.72 23.83
N LYS A 351 1.84 -3.68 24.00
CA LYS A 351 2.92 -3.56 25.00
C LYS A 351 3.94 -2.49 24.66
N LYS A 352 4.32 -2.36 23.38
CA LYS A 352 5.17 -1.25 22.89
C LYS A 352 4.52 0.10 23.18
N CYS A 353 3.22 0.23 22.89
CA CYS A 353 2.47 1.44 23.21
C CYS A 353 2.47 1.72 24.72
N ALA A 354 2.18 0.72 25.56
CA ALA A 354 2.18 0.86 27.00
C ALA A 354 3.54 1.29 27.57
N HIS A 355 4.64 0.74 27.03
CA HIS A 355 6.00 1.13 27.40
C HIS A 355 6.26 2.61 27.06
N ARG A 356 6.02 3.03 25.82
CA ARG A 356 6.20 4.44 25.39
C ARG A 356 5.37 5.41 26.20
N THR A 357 4.10 5.06 26.48
CA THR A 357 3.24 5.86 27.35
C THR A 357 3.82 5.98 28.75
N ARG A 358 4.37 4.90 29.32
CA ARG A 358 4.94 4.91 30.66
C ARG A 358 6.25 5.70 30.73
N ALA A 359 7.10 5.60 29.72
CA ALA A 359 8.30 6.42 29.61
C ALA A 359 7.94 7.90 29.56
N THR A 360 6.95 8.26 28.72
CA THR A 360 6.46 9.64 28.59
C THR A 360 5.87 10.16 29.90
N LEU A 361 4.97 9.40 30.55
CA LEU A 361 4.29 9.84 31.77
C LEU A 361 5.23 10.02 32.96
N ASN A 362 6.34 9.27 33.00
CA ASN A 362 7.32 9.36 34.07
C ASN A 362 8.53 10.23 33.68
N GLU A 363 8.45 10.96 32.55
CA GLU A 363 9.54 11.79 32.01
C GLU A 363 10.89 11.05 31.98
N SER A 364 10.84 9.75 31.70
CA SER A 364 12.02 8.89 31.74
C SER A 364 12.79 9.01 30.43
N ILE A 365 14.12 9.07 30.52
CA ILE A 365 15.00 8.87 29.37
C ILE A 365 14.63 7.52 28.74
N ASP A 366 14.40 7.50 27.43
CA ASP A 366 14.02 6.30 26.69
C ASP A 366 14.86 6.22 25.40
N THR A 367 15.82 5.28 25.39
CA THR A 367 16.74 5.06 24.27
C THR A 367 16.54 3.69 23.63
N LEU A 368 15.51 2.93 24.05
CA LEU A 368 15.25 1.60 23.51
C LEU A 368 14.71 1.70 22.09
N THR A 369 15.26 0.88 21.21
CA THR A 369 14.75 0.68 19.85
C THR A 369 13.52 -0.21 19.86
N ASP A 370 12.73 -0.11 18.80
CA ASP A 370 11.51 -0.89 18.63
C ASP A 370 11.83 -2.40 18.52
N GLU A 371 13.01 -2.77 18.03
CA GLU A 371 13.57 -4.12 17.93
C GLU A 371 13.98 -4.67 19.30
N GLU A 372 14.76 -3.93 20.09
CA GLU A 372 15.16 -4.32 21.46
C GLU A 372 13.95 -4.55 22.35
N VAL A 373 12.91 -3.71 22.22
CA VAL A 373 11.66 -3.90 22.94
C VAL A 373 11.02 -5.23 22.57
N VAL A 374 10.94 -5.58 21.28
CA VAL A 374 10.34 -6.85 20.85
C VAL A 374 11.14 -8.04 21.39
N GLU A 375 12.47 -7.98 21.31
CA GLU A 375 13.35 -9.02 21.87
C GLU A 375 13.09 -9.21 23.38
N MET A 376 12.98 -8.13 24.14
CA MET A 376 12.66 -8.22 25.57
C MET A 376 11.24 -8.77 25.83
N LEU A 377 10.27 -8.51 24.97
CA LEU A 377 8.91 -9.03 25.12
C LEU A 377 8.80 -10.53 24.83
N GLU A 378 9.67 -11.05 23.96
CA GLU A 378 9.67 -12.46 23.50
C GLU A 378 10.71 -13.33 24.24
N GLY A 379 11.66 -12.71 24.94
CA GLY A 379 12.70 -13.40 25.71
C GLY A 379 12.22 -14.13 26.97
N VAL A 380 13.17 -14.65 27.74
CA VAL A 380 12.94 -15.32 29.03
C VAL A 380 13.07 -14.35 30.20
N CYS A 381 12.42 -14.65 31.33
CA CYS A 381 12.51 -13.80 32.50
C CYS A 381 13.94 -13.76 33.06
N PHE A 382 14.50 -12.56 33.20
CA PHE A 382 15.83 -12.31 33.74
C PHE A 382 16.02 -12.91 35.14
N TYR A 383 15.05 -12.74 36.05
CA TYR A 383 15.15 -13.24 37.43
C TYR A 383 14.91 -14.76 37.56
N CYS A 384 13.71 -15.25 37.22
CA CYS A 384 13.36 -16.66 37.44
C CYS A 384 13.75 -17.60 36.29
N GLY A 385 14.02 -17.10 35.08
CA GLY A 385 14.48 -17.89 33.94
C GLY A 385 13.37 -18.55 33.13
N GLU A 386 12.12 -18.39 33.55
CA GLU A 386 10.98 -18.96 32.84
C GLU A 386 10.72 -18.22 31.52
N ALA A 387 10.42 -19.00 30.48
CA ALA A 387 9.88 -18.52 29.23
C ALA A 387 8.43 -18.04 29.42
N PRO A 388 7.93 -17.11 28.56
CA PRO A 388 6.55 -16.72 28.60
C PRO A 388 5.63 -17.90 28.27
N PRO A 389 4.45 -18.00 28.91
CA PRO A 389 3.40 -18.88 28.44
C PRO A 389 3.09 -18.61 26.96
N VAL A 390 2.64 -19.63 26.23
CA VAL A 390 2.43 -19.61 24.76
C VAL A 390 1.61 -18.41 24.26
N ASP A 391 0.70 -17.90 25.08
CA ASP A 391 -0.20 -16.80 24.76
C ASP A 391 0.16 -15.45 25.44
N LYS A 392 1.30 -15.38 26.14
CA LYS A 392 1.73 -14.20 26.88
C LYS A 392 3.08 -13.69 26.36
N LEU A 393 3.35 -12.44 26.69
CA LEU A 393 4.64 -11.80 26.44
C LEU A 393 5.23 -11.41 27.79
N MET A 394 6.55 -11.31 27.85
CA MET A 394 7.27 -10.74 28.98
C MET A 394 6.99 -9.24 29.13
N GLY A 395 7.30 -8.71 30.30
CA GLY A 395 7.33 -7.26 30.54
C GLY A 395 8.74 -6.72 30.40
N ILE A 396 8.84 -5.40 30.28
CA ILE A 396 10.13 -4.68 30.32
C ILE A 396 10.34 -4.23 31.77
N GLY A 397 11.25 -4.91 32.46
CA GLY A 397 11.62 -4.59 33.83
C GLY A 397 12.87 -3.74 33.88
N ARG A 398 12.83 -2.62 34.61
CA ARG A 398 14.01 -1.81 34.91
C ARG A 398 14.77 -2.41 36.09
N LEU A 399 16.10 -2.51 35.98
CA LEU A 399 16.98 -2.97 37.05
C LEU A 399 17.02 -1.93 38.17
N GLU A 400 17.29 -0.68 37.82
CA GLU A 400 17.17 0.51 38.66
C GLU A 400 16.02 1.41 38.20
N ILE A 401 15.22 1.90 39.13
CA ILE A 401 14.01 2.68 38.82
C ILE A 401 14.28 4.16 38.61
N GLY A 402 15.32 4.69 39.26
CA GLY A 402 15.81 6.04 39.00
C GLY A 402 16.39 6.20 37.59
N ALA A 403 16.89 5.11 37.01
CA ALA A 403 17.38 5.08 35.65
C ALA A 403 16.25 4.96 34.60
N GLY A 404 16.54 5.47 33.41
CA GLY A 404 15.64 5.46 32.26
C GLY A 404 15.43 4.09 31.64
N TYR A 405 14.65 4.04 30.57
CA TYR A 405 14.54 2.89 29.68
C TYR A 405 15.73 2.87 28.71
N THR A 406 16.77 2.14 29.08
CA THR A 406 17.97 1.93 28.25
C THR A 406 18.27 0.44 28.13
N ALA A 407 19.05 0.04 27.12
CA ALA A 407 19.43 -1.36 26.92
C ALA A 407 20.13 -1.95 28.16
N ASP A 408 20.97 -1.16 28.85
CA ASP A 408 21.69 -1.61 30.04
C ASP A 408 20.80 -1.74 31.28
N ASN A 409 19.78 -0.90 31.41
CA ASN A 409 18.90 -0.87 32.58
C ASN A 409 17.63 -1.72 32.40
N CYS A 410 17.28 -2.14 31.19
CA CYS A 410 16.05 -2.89 30.94
C CYS A 410 16.34 -4.37 30.65
N ARG A 411 15.49 -5.24 31.21
CA ARG A 411 15.53 -6.69 30.95
C ARG A 411 14.13 -7.23 30.70
N SER A 412 14.06 -8.37 30.02
CA SER A 412 12.85 -9.18 29.92
C SER A 412 12.48 -9.74 31.30
N VAL A 413 11.28 -9.47 31.79
CA VAL A 413 10.85 -9.91 33.13
C VAL A 413 9.40 -10.37 33.14
N CYS A 414 9.11 -11.50 33.80
CA CYS A 414 7.74 -11.99 33.94
C CYS A 414 6.90 -11.09 34.86
N THR A 415 5.58 -11.20 34.75
CA THR A 415 4.64 -10.35 35.51
C THR A 415 4.76 -10.55 37.02
N GLU A 416 5.12 -11.76 37.46
CA GLU A 416 5.28 -12.06 38.88
C GLU A 416 6.55 -11.44 39.46
N CYS A 417 7.70 -11.63 38.80
CA CYS A 417 8.97 -11.08 39.25
C CYS A 417 8.96 -9.54 39.26
N ILE A 418 8.40 -8.88 38.23
CA ILE A 418 8.31 -7.41 38.22
C ILE A 418 7.37 -6.90 39.32
N ARG A 419 6.31 -7.66 39.66
CA ARG A 419 5.40 -7.34 40.76
C ARG A 419 6.06 -7.53 42.12
N MET A 420 6.81 -8.62 42.32
CA MET A 420 7.52 -8.91 43.56
C MET A 420 8.64 -7.89 43.80
N LYS A 421 9.44 -7.57 42.77
CA LYS A 421 10.47 -6.53 42.83
C LYS A 421 9.88 -5.18 43.20
N GLY A 422 8.69 -4.86 42.68
CA GLY A 422 8.02 -3.60 42.96
C GLY A 422 8.90 -2.42 42.55
N SER A 423 9.30 -1.59 43.53
CA SER A 423 10.18 -0.46 43.28
C SER A 423 11.64 -0.64 43.72
N LEU A 424 12.05 -1.84 44.10
CA LEU A 424 13.43 -2.10 44.55
C LEU A 424 14.40 -2.05 43.37
N ASP A 425 15.70 -1.91 43.63
CA ASP A 425 16.71 -2.24 42.64
C ASP A 425 16.86 -3.77 42.49
N ALA A 426 17.45 -4.21 41.38
CA ALA A 426 17.57 -5.64 41.07
C ALA A 426 18.42 -6.41 42.09
N LEU A 427 19.48 -5.81 42.64
CA LEU A 427 20.37 -6.46 43.59
C LEU A 427 19.68 -6.66 44.93
N THR A 428 19.05 -5.61 45.47
CA THR A 428 18.27 -5.69 46.72
C THR A 428 17.15 -6.74 46.60
N PHE A 429 16.48 -6.79 45.46
CA PHE A 429 15.42 -7.78 45.22
C PHE A 429 15.95 -9.22 45.27
N LEU A 430 17.11 -9.49 44.66
CA LEU A 430 17.74 -10.82 44.68
C LEU A 430 18.19 -11.22 46.08
N GLU A 431 18.86 -10.33 46.81
CA GLU A 431 19.31 -10.58 48.19
C GLU A 431 18.13 -10.87 49.14
N ARG A 432 17.00 -10.18 48.95
CA ARG A 432 15.78 -10.49 49.71
C ARG A 432 15.24 -11.88 49.40
N CYS A 433 15.27 -12.30 48.13
CA CYS A 433 14.82 -13.64 47.76
C CYS A 433 15.73 -14.71 48.38
N GLU A 434 17.05 -14.54 48.33
CA GLU A 434 18.00 -15.44 49.00
C GLU A 434 17.75 -15.54 50.51
N HIS A 435 17.57 -14.39 51.19
CA HIS A 435 17.27 -14.37 52.63
C HIS A 435 15.96 -15.09 52.96
N ILE A 436 14.88 -14.79 52.24
CA ILE A 436 13.56 -15.39 52.49
C ILE A 436 13.61 -16.90 52.22
N SER A 437 14.34 -17.33 51.18
CA SER A 437 14.55 -18.74 50.86
C SER A 437 15.30 -19.46 51.99
N ALA A 438 16.43 -18.91 52.45
CA ALA A 438 17.21 -19.48 53.54
C ALA A 438 16.41 -19.58 54.85
N PHE A 439 15.67 -18.51 55.20
CA PHE A 439 14.81 -18.50 56.39
C PHE A 439 13.69 -19.54 56.31
N SER A 440 13.05 -19.68 55.13
CA SER A 440 11.98 -20.67 54.92
C SER A 440 12.48 -22.12 55.00
N GLY A 441 13.74 -22.36 54.62
CA GLY A 441 14.42 -23.66 54.74
C GLY A 441 14.90 -24.00 56.16
N GLY A 442 14.62 -23.18 57.16
CA GLY A 442 15.09 -23.38 58.54
C GLY A 442 16.54 -22.96 58.78
N GLY A 443 17.19 -22.34 57.79
CA GLY A 443 18.49 -21.71 57.97
C GLY A 443 18.34 -20.48 58.85
N ALA A 444 18.93 -20.50 60.04
CA ALA A 444 19.01 -19.33 60.90
C ALA A 444 20.02 -18.33 60.29
N SER A 445 19.58 -17.52 59.32
CA SER A 445 20.30 -16.32 58.91
C SER A 445 19.91 -15.17 59.84
N GLU A 446 20.90 -14.42 60.31
CA GLU A 446 20.64 -13.12 60.95
C GLU A 446 19.82 -12.25 59.99
N TYR A 447 18.83 -11.53 60.52
CA TYR A 447 17.97 -10.68 59.71
C TYR A 447 18.77 -9.53 59.08
N PRO A 448 18.87 -9.43 57.74
CA PRO A 448 19.71 -8.43 57.09
C PRO A 448 18.98 -7.09 57.03
N ALA A 449 18.98 -6.34 58.13
CA ALA A 449 18.25 -5.07 58.23
C ALA A 449 18.61 -4.05 57.12
N HIS A 450 19.84 -4.10 56.60
CA HIS A 450 20.33 -3.19 55.56
C HIS A 450 19.67 -3.38 54.18
N ILE A 451 19.02 -4.51 53.90
CA ILE A 451 18.31 -4.73 52.63
C ILE A 451 16.79 -4.56 52.76
N PHE A 452 16.29 -4.40 53.99
CA PHE A 452 14.87 -4.24 54.26
C PHE A 452 14.55 -2.82 54.70
N GLY A 453 13.61 -2.19 54.00
CA GLY A 453 13.08 -0.90 54.38
C GLY A 453 12.28 -1.01 55.66
N SER A 454 12.34 0.04 56.48
CA SER A 454 11.56 0.10 57.71
C SER A 454 10.28 0.91 57.50
N HIS A 455 9.13 0.31 57.80
CA HIS A 455 7.81 0.89 57.58
C HIS A 455 7.03 1.00 58.88
N GLN A 456 6.22 2.05 58.99
CA GLN A 456 5.22 2.11 60.05
C GLN A 456 4.08 1.13 59.74
N GLY A 457 3.76 0.28 60.70
CA GLY A 457 2.62 -0.63 60.60
C GLY A 457 1.30 0.14 60.55
N ALA A 458 0.29 -0.45 59.90
CA ALA A 458 -1.06 0.10 59.91
C ALA A 458 -1.68 -0.02 61.32
N THR A 459 -2.55 0.92 61.68
CA THR A 459 -3.28 0.90 62.95
C THR A 459 -4.39 -0.15 62.93
N TYR A 460 -4.87 -0.54 64.11
CA TYR A 460 -6.03 -1.44 64.27
C TYR A 460 -7.25 -0.92 63.49
N ASP A 461 -7.58 0.36 63.65
CA ASP A 461 -8.70 0.99 62.94
C ASP A 461 -8.49 0.95 61.41
N GLY A 462 -7.26 1.13 60.94
CA GLY A 462 -6.92 0.99 59.52
C GLY A 462 -7.19 -0.42 58.97
N TYR A 463 -7.00 -1.46 59.78
CA TYR A 463 -7.38 -2.83 59.42
C TYR A 463 -8.90 -3.03 59.43
N ARG A 464 -9.60 -2.51 60.44
CA ARG A 464 -11.07 -2.58 60.54
C ARG A 464 -11.75 -1.91 59.35
N GLU A 465 -11.33 -0.69 59.01
CA GLU A 465 -11.85 0.07 57.87
C GLU A 465 -11.56 -0.62 56.54
N ARG A 466 -10.35 -1.18 56.37
CA ARG A 466 -9.98 -1.95 55.19
C ARG A 466 -10.85 -3.19 55.04
N ALA A 467 -11.13 -3.90 56.14
CA ALA A 467 -12.00 -5.07 56.13
C ALA A 467 -13.42 -4.70 55.73
N PHE A 468 -13.99 -3.66 56.36
CA PHE A 468 -15.31 -3.12 56.05
C PHE A 468 -15.43 -2.74 54.57
N ARG A 469 -14.49 -1.94 54.04
CA ARG A 469 -14.50 -1.48 52.64
C ARG A 469 -14.43 -2.64 51.62
N LYS A 470 -13.81 -3.75 52.01
CA LYS A 470 -13.65 -4.94 51.16
C LYS A 470 -14.71 -6.00 51.41
N GLY A 471 -15.65 -5.78 52.33
CA GLY A 471 -16.64 -6.79 52.73
C GLY A 471 -16.02 -8.04 53.35
N LEU A 472 -14.92 -7.88 54.10
CA LEU A 472 -14.22 -8.97 54.74
C LEU A 472 -14.68 -9.13 56.19
N GLU A 473 -14.81 -10.37 56.65
CA GLU A 473 -15.02 -10.67 58.06
C GLU A 473 -13.89 -10.09 58.92
N PHE A 474 -14.24 -9.54 60.08
CA PHE A 474 -13.31 -8.88 60.99
C PHE A 474 -13.51 -9.36 62.43
N GLY A 475 -12.85 -10.48 62.76
CA GLY A 475 -12.79 -11.06 64.12
C GLY A 475 -11.54 -10.66 64.90
N LEU A 476 -10.71 -9.75 64.38
CA LEU A 476 -9.50 -9.27 65.06
C LEU A 476 -9.87 -8.35 66.22
N THR A 477 -9.44 -8.70 67.43
CA THR A 477 -9.57 -7.85 68.62
C THR A 477 -8.34 -6.95 68.80
N THR A 478 -8.49 -5.82 69.51
CA THR A 478 -7.37 -4.91 69.80
C THR A 478 -6.22 -5.62 70.55
N ARG A 479 -6.55 -6.51 71.50
CA ARG A 479 -5.54 -7.29 72.23
C ARG A 479 -4.77 -8.21 71.27
N ARG A 480 -5.47 -9.01 70.46
CA ARG A 480 -4.83 -9.92 69.50
C ARG A 480 -4.03 -9.17 68.44
N PHE A 481 -4.49 -7.98 68.04
CA PHE A 481 -3.74 -7.10 67.17
C PHE A 481 -2.37 -6.75 67.77
N LEU A 482 -2.32 -6.28 69.01
CA LEU A 482 -1.07 -5.90 69.68
C LEU A 482 -0.10 -7.07 69.83
N GLU A 483 -0.61 -8.28 70.09
CA GLU A 483 0.19 -9.51 70.13
C GLU A 483 0.80 -9.81 68.74
N ILE A 484 -0.02 -9.88 67.69
CA ILE A 484 0.45 -10.25 66.36
C ILE A 484 1.48 -9.25 65.84
N VAL A 485 1.26 -7.94 65.98
CA VAL A 485 2.20 -6.94 65.44
C VAL A 485 3.57 -6.92 66.15
N ALA A 486 3.68 -7.55 67.32
CA ALA A 486 4.92 -7.72 68.08
C ALA A 486 5.64 -9.05 67.77
N GLU A 487 4.97 -10.01 67.12
CA GLU A 487 5.58 -11.26 66.67
C GLU A 487 6.54 -11.01 65.49
N SER A 488 7.50 -11.93 65.28
CA SER A 488 8.42 -11.87 64.14
C SER A 488 7.69 -12.14 62.81
N CYS A 489 8.17 -11.52 61.73
CA CYS A 489 7.61 -11.74 60.41
C CYS A 489 7.72 -13.21 60.02
N TYR A 490 6.59 -13.88 59.77
CA TYR A 490 6.60 -15.33 59.47
C TYR A 490 7.27 -15.69 58.12
N ILE A 491 7.55 -14.69 57.27
CA ILE A 491 8.18 -14.86 55.96
C ILE A 491 9.70 -14.63 56.00
N CYS A 492 10.17 -13.62 56.76
CA CYS A 492 11.58 -13.22 56.73
C CYS A 492 12.24 -13.10 58.10
N GLY A 493 11.52 -13.32 59.20
CA GLY A 493 12.07 -13.25 60.55
C GLY A 493 12.23 -11.84 61.14
N ASN A 494 11.81 -10.77 60.46
CA ASN A 494 11.89 -9.40 61.00
C ASN A 494 11.18 -9.30 62.36
N VAL A 495 11.90 -9.01 63.44
CA VAL A 495 11.36 -8.90 64.81
C VAL A 495 10.77 -7.52 65.14
N GLY A 496 10.94 -6.53 64.25
CA GLY A 496 10.65 -5.13 64.57
C GLY A 496 11.73 -4.52 65.48
N ASP A 497 11.80 -3.20 65.56
CA ASP A 497 12.86 -2.48 66.31
C ASP A 497 12.33 -1.73 67.54
N GLY A 498 11.17 -2.14 68.07
CA GLY A 498 10.49 -1.48 69.19
C GLY A 498 9.81 -0.16 68.85
N THR A 499 10.34 0.61 67.89
CA THR A 499 9.70 1.82 67.34
C THR A 499 8.80 1.53 66.15
N ARG A 500 9.05 0.43 65.44
CA ARG A 500 8.36 0.04 64.21
C ARG A 500 7.95 -1.43 64.31
N ARG A 501 6.66 -1.66 64.12
CA ARG A 501 6.00 -2.96 64.32
C ARG A 501 5.62 -3.59 62.99
N ASN A 502 5.56 -4.92 62.98
CA ASN A 502 5.06 -5.64 61.82
C ASN A 502 3.57 -5.32 61.58
N GLY A 503 3.12 -5.54 60.35
CA GLY A 503 1.69 -5.55 60.05
C GLY A 503 1.11 -6.95 60.24
N ILE A 504 -0.18 -7.05 59.95
CA ILE A 504 -0.90 -8.32 59.82
C ILE A 504 -1.08 -8.65 58.33
N ASP A 505 -0.61 -9.83 57.94
CA ASP A 505 -0.93 -10.47 56.67
C ASP A 505 -2.06 -11.49 56.85
N ARG A 506 -2.87 -11.64 55.80
CA ARG A 506 -3.87 -12.69 55.70
C ARG A 506 -3.23 -13.83 54.91
N VAL A 507 -2.98 -14.96 55.57
CA VAL A 507 -2.31 -16.11 54.95
C VAL A 507 -3.09 -16.51 53.70
N ASP A 508 -4.38 -16.78 53.88
CA ASP A 508 -5.37 -16.93 52.82
C ASP A 508 -6.11 -15.59 52.58
N ASN A 509 -5.88 -15.01 51.41
CA ASN A 509 -6.45 -13.72 51.02
C ASN A 509 -7.95 -13.77 50.71
N THR A 510 -8.53 -14.95 50.53
CA THR A 510 -9.98 -15.16 50.30
C THR A 510 -10.78 -15.03 51.60
N LYS A 511 -10.13 -15.19 52.75
CA LYS A 511 -10.73 -15.08 54.08
C LYS A 511 -10.52 -13.69 54.69
N GLY A 512 -11.31 -13.40 55.72
CA GLY A 512 -11.22 -12.18 56.52
C GLY A 512 -10.09 -12.21 57.55
N TYR A 513 -10.14 -11.25 58.48
CA TYR A 513 -9.29 -11.20 59.66
C TYR A 513 -9.88 -12.08 60.76
N VAL A 514 -9.69 -13.39 60.62
CA VAL A 514 -10.23 -14.43 61.52
C VAL A 514 -9.11 -15.26 62.14
N GLU A 515 -9.39 -15.89 63.26
CA GLU A 515 -8.41 -16.72 63.97
C GLU A 515 -7.82 -17.80 63.06
N GLY A 516 -6.52 -18.05 63.17
CA GLY A 516 -5.78 -18.98 62.29
C GLY A 516 -5.45 -18.44 60.88
N ASN A 517 -6.05 -17.33 60.42
CA ASN A 517 -5.73 -16.72 59.11
C ASN A 517 -4.80 -15.49 59.19
N MET A 518 -4.45 -15.04 60.41
CA MET A 518 -3.68 -13.83 60.64
C MET A 518 -2.28 -14.16 61.11
N ARG A 519 -1.25 -13.60 60.45
CA ARG A 519 0.14 -13.72 60.91
C ARG A 519 0.89 -12.40 60.79
N ALA A 520 1.88 -12.22 61.65
CA ALA A 520 2.76 -11.07 61.67
C ALA A 520 3.62 -11.03 60.42
N CYS A 521 3.59 -9.93 59.68
CA CYS A 521 4.33 -9.81 58.43
C CYS A 521 4.80 -8.37 58.20
N CYS A 522 6.07 -8.20 57.82
CA CYS A 522 6.59 -6.88 57.48
C CYS A 522 5.96 -6.36 56.17
N GLY A 523 5.88 -5.04 56.01
CA GLY A 523 5.26 -4.41 54.83
C GLY A 523 5.92 -4.82 53.50
N GLU A 524 7.23 -5.08 53.53
CA GLU A 524 8.00 -5.53 52.38
C GLU A 524 7.60 -6.94 51.92
N CYS A 525 7.60 -7.92 52.84
CA CYS A 525 7.19 -9.29 52.52
C CYS A 525 5.72 -9.37 52.11
N ASN A 526 4.84 -8.63 52.78
CA ASN A 526 3.43 -8.55 52.41
C ASN A 526 3.24 -7.95 51.00
N SER A 527 4.06 -6.95 50.63
CA SER A 527 4.06 -6.37 49.29
C SER A 527 4.61 -7.30 48.22
N MET A 528 5.58 -8.16 48.55
CA MET A 528 6.09 -9.19 47.65
C MET A 528 5.06 -10.32 47.44
N LYS A 529 4.47 -10.84 48.53
CA LYS A 529 3.42 -11.88 48.49
C LYS A 529 2.16 -11.40 47.77
N LYS A 530 1.65 -10.22 48.14
CA LYS A 530 0.35 -9.67 47.68
C LYS A 530 -0.78 -10.69 47.81
N LYS A 531 -1.24 -11.23 46.67
CA LYS A 531 -2.38 -12.13 46.56
C LYS A 531 -1.95 -13.59 46.38
N ALA A 532 -0.66 -13.85 46.19
CA ALA A 532 -0.17 -15.21 46.01
C ALA A 532 -0.44 -16.03 47.28
N ASP A 533 -0.68 -17.32 47.08
CA ASP A 533 -0.62 -18.28 48.17
C ASP A 533 0.81 -18.34 48.74
N ILE A 534 0.94 -18.73 50.01
CA ILE A 534 2.24 -18.75 50.68
C ILE A 534 3.19 -19.78 50.07
N ASP A 535 2.69 -20.94 49.65
CA ASP A 535 3.53 -22.00 49.10
C ASP A 535 3.95 -21.65 47.66
N GLU A 536 3.03 -21.10 46.86
CA GLU A 536 3.35 -20.52 45.55
C GLU A 536 4.41 -19.40 45.66
N PHE A 537 4.27 -18.52 46.65
CA PHE A 537 5.22 -17.44 46.90
C PHE A 537 6.61 -17.97 47.26
N ARG A 538 6.68 -18.97 48.15
CA ARG A 538 7.95 -19.60 48.56
C ARG A 538 8.63 -20.30 47.41
N ALA A 539 7.90 -21.13 46.65
CA ALA A 539 8.43 -21.80 45.47
C ALA A 539 8.99 -20.79 44.44
N ARG A 540 8.31 -19.66 44.26
CA ARG A 540 8.78 -18.58 43.39
C ARG A 540 10.05 -17.92 43.92
N VAL A 541 10.13 -17.66 45.22
CA VAL A 541 11.32 -17.10 45.87
C VAL A 541 12.52 -18.05 45.75
N ASP A 542 12.33 -19.34 46.01
CA ASP A 542 13.38 -20.35 45.93
C ASP A 542 13.95 -20.46 44.50
N LEU A 543 13.07 -20.42 43.48
CA LEU A 543 13.50 -20.41 42.09
C LEU A 543 14.37 -19.18 41.75
N ILE A 544 14.00 -18.00 42.26
CA ILE A 544 14.78 -16.78 42.04
C ILE A 544 16.10 -16.83 42.82
N ALA A 545 16.07 -17.28 44.07
CA ALA A 545 17.24 -17.41 44.93
C ALA A 545 18.27 -18.38 44.34
N GLY A 546 17.84 -19.52 43.79
CA GLY A 546 18.71 -20.48 43.12
C GLY A 546 19.45 -19.93 41.89
N ARG A 547 18.87 -18.92 41.21
CA ARG A 547 19.50 -18.24 40.06
C ARG A 547 20.26 -16.98 40.45
N ALA A 548 20.08 -16.46 41.66
CA ALA A 548 20.61 -15.17 42.09
C ALA A 548 22.14 -15.04 41.89
N PRO A 549 23.00 -16.04 42.16
CA PRO A 549 24.44 -15.93 41.92
C PRO A 549 24.79 -15.63 40.45
N GLN A 550 24.14 -16.31 39.51
CA GLN A 550 24.34 -16.13 38.07
C GLN A 550 23.82 -14.76 37.60
N VAL A 551 22.67 -14.34 38.12
CA VAL A 551 22.05 -13.07 37.75
C VAL A 551 22.88 -11.90 38.27
N LYS A 552 23.35 -11.97 39.53
CA LYS A 552 24.18 -10.94 40.16
C LYS A 552 25.51 -10.71 39.44
N ALA A 553 26.14 -11.77 38.93
CA ALA A 553 27.38 -11.67 38.17
C ALA A 553 27.25 -10.83 36.89
N ASN A 554 26.02 -10.65 36.39
CA ASN A 554 25.72 -9.91 35.16
C ASN A 554 24.97 -8.59 35.42
N LEU A 555 24.90 -8.14 36.68
CA LEU A 555 24.31 -6.85 37.01
C LEU A 555 25.33 -5.72 36.80
N PRO A 556 24.91 -4.58 36.22
CA PRO A 556 25.71 -3.36 36.27
C PRO A 556 25.78 -2.83 37.71
N GLU A 557 26.61 -1.81 37.94
CA GLU A 557 26.56 -1.08 39.20
C GLU A 557 25.21 -0.39 39.35
N LEU A 558 24.54 -0.59 40.49
CA LEU A 558 23.18 -0.10 40.74
C LEU A 558 23.12 0.81 41.96
N LYS A 559 22.29 1.85 41.89
CA LYS A 559 21.93 2.61 43.09
C LYS A 559 21.00 1.79 43.98
N ARG A 560 21.46 1.49 45.19
CA ARG A 560 20.72 0.72 46.19
C ARG A 560 19.42 1.40 46.59
N THR A 561 18.32 0.65 46.51
CA THR A 561 16.97 1.06 46.87
C THR A 561 16.30 -0.03 47.73
N ILE A 562 16.13 0.28 49.01
CA ILE A 562 15.63 -0.68 50.01
C ILE A 562 14.15 -0.52 50.35
N TYR A 563 13.44 0.41 49.71
CA TYR A 563 12.02 0.65 49.98
C TYR A 563 11.18 0.31 48.75
N VAL A 564 10.06 -0.37 48.97
CA VAL A 564 8.97 -0.38 47.99
C VAL A 564 8.16 0.91 48.17
N VAL A 565 8.37 1.89 47.30
CA VAL A 565 7.57 3.11 47.20
C VAL A 565 6.18 2.71 46.73
N SER A 566 5.20 2.70 47.63
CA SER A 566 3.80 2.72 47.21
C SER A 566 3.57 4.01 46.43
N LYS A 567 3.03 3.92 45.21
CA LYS A 567 2.42 5.11 44.60
C LYS A 567 1.44 5.66 45.64
N ALA A 568 1.66 6.90 46.07
CA ALA A 568 0.68 7.62 46.86
C ALA A 568 -0.67 7.50 46.13
N ASP A 569 -1.69 7.07 46.86
CA ASP A 569 -3.06 6.89 46.35
C ASP A 569 -3.62 8.21 45.78
#